data_AF-A0A2T2R6P1-F1
#
_entry.id   AF-A0A2T2R6P1-F1
#
_cell.length_a   1.000
_cell.length_b   1.000
_cell.length_c   1.000
_cell.angle_alpha   90.00
_cell.angle_beta   90.00
_cell.angle_gamma   90.00
#
_symmetry.space_group_name_H-M   'P 1'
#
loop_
_entity.id
_entity.type
_entity.pdbx_description
1 polymer ?
#
loop_
_entity_poly.entity_id
_entity_poly.type
_entity_poly.pdbx_seq_one_letter_code
_entity_poly.pdbx_strand_id
1 'polypeptide(L)'
;MFTGIIEEVGEVRSVRADRPASLRVGCRAAVADAKVGDSLSVAGCCLTITALERAGGDDTAAVTGFRADLMGQTLARTSLGDRRPGHGVNLERPLRAHDRLGGHLVQGHVDAVAEVAALEAHREWTMVWCSLPDCVARYVVAQGSLTLEGVSLTVAAVEPGCFAVGLIPHTQRVTTLGSLAVGDRVNLEVDVVAKHVERLLAGGAATPYADPPGSTGREVSTDWDVP
;
A
#
# COMPACT_ATOMS: atom_id res chain seq x y z
N MET A 1 1.07 -7.42 -6.13
CA MET A 1 1.92 -6.20 -6.21
C MET A 1 1.08 -5.09 -6.79
N PHE A 2 1.29 -3.89 -6.28
CA PHE A 2 0.54 -2.67 -6.54
C PHE A 2 1.54 -1.51 -6.67
N THR A 3 1.03 -0.30 -6.93
CA THR A 3 1.84 0.92 -7.07
C THR A 3 1.56 1.96 -6.00
N GLY A 4 0.45 1.80 -5.28
CA GLY A 4 -0.09 2.77 -4.34
C GLY A 4 -0.82 3.94 -5.01
N ILE A 5 -1.23 3.79 -6.27
CA ILE A 5 -2.04 4.77 -6.98
C ILE A 5 -3.49 4.29 -6.95
N ILE A 6 -4.30 4.95 -6.12
CA ILE A 6 -5.68 4.54 -5.87
C ILE A 6 -6.55 4.78 -7.10
N GLU A 7 -7.35 3.78 -7.46
CA GLU A 7 -8.21 3.80 -8.63
C GLU A 7 -9.67 4.13 -8.28
N GLU A 8 -10.11 3.74 -7.08
CA GLU A 8 -11.48 3.93 -6.63
C GLU A 8 -11.53 4.01 -5.10
N VAL A 9 -12.40 4.86 -4.57
CA VAL A 9 -12.84 4.76 -3.17
C VAL A 9 -14.11 3.92 -3.16
N GLY A 10 -13.99 2.68 -2.70
CA GLY A 10 -15.12 1.78 -2.50
C GLY A 10 -15.84 2.05 -1.17
N GLU A 11 -17.01 1.44 -0.99
CA GLU A 11 -17.82 1.54 0.22
C GLU A 11 -17.90 0.19 0.92
N VAL A 12 -17.55 0.13 2.20
CA VAL A 12 -17.72 -1.07 3.02
C VAL A 12 -19.22 -1.35 3.17
N ARG A 13 -19.68 -2.52 2.73
CA ARG A 13 -21.06 -2.97 2.89
C ARG A 13 -21.27 -3.75 4.18
N SER A 14 -20.27 -4.57 4.56
CA SER A 14 -20.29 -5.28 5.82
C SER A 14 -18.90 -5.79 6.20
N VAL A 15 -18.63 -5.81 7.50
CA VAL A 15 -17.51 -6.54 8.10
C VAL A 15 -18.10 -7.55 9.08
N ARG A 16 -17.71 -8.81 8.95
CA ARG A 16 -18.07 -9.87 9.91
C ARG A 16 -16.79 -10.47 10.46
N ALA A 17 -16.70 -10.56 11.78
CA ALA A 17 -15.57 -11.14 12.50
C ALA A 17 -15.78 -12.63 12.84
N ASP A 18 -16.63 -13.32 12.06
CA ASP A 18 -16.77 -14.77 12.11
C ASP A 18 -15.47 -15.47 11.68
N ARG A 19 -15.40 -16.80 11.76
CA ARG A 19 -14.20 -17.56 11.32
C ARG A 19 -14.55 -18.40 10.09
N PRO A 20 -14.02 -18.09 8.89
CA PRO A 20 -13.15 -16.94 8.58
C PRO A 20 -13.93 -15.62 8.64
N ALA A 21 -13.19 -14.52 8.88
CA ALA A 21 -13.79 -13.20 8.88
C ALA A 21 -14.09 -12.80 7.43
N SER A 22 -15.09 -11.95 7.21
CA SER A 22 -15.45 -11.53 5.85
C SER A 22 -15.68 -10.03 5.72
N LEU A 23 -15.22 -9.50 4.60
CA LEU A 23 -15.40 -8.12 4.18
C LEU A 23 -16.16 -8.10 2.87
N ARG A 24 -17.20 -7.27 2.78
CA ARG A 24 -17.91 -6.96 1.55
C ARG A 24 -17.71 -5.49 1.22
N VAL A 25 -17.31 -5.19 0.00
CA VAL A 25 -17.08 -3.82 -0.48
C VAL A 25 -17.85 -3.60 -1.76
N GLY A 26 -18.60 -2.50 -1.83
CA GLY A 26 -19.21 -1.99 -3.04
C GLY A 26 -18.23 -1.14 -3.82
N CYS A 27 -18.08 -1.45 -5.10
CA CYS A 27 -17.20 -0.78 -6.04
C CYS A 27 -17.55 -1.20 -7.47
N ARG A 28 -17.08 -0.46 -8.47
CA ARG A 28 -17.33 -0.77 -9.89
C ARG A 28 -16.05 -0.78 -10.70
N ALA A 29 -15.23 0.25 -10.60
CA ALA A 29 -14.03 0.38 -11.41
C ALA A 29 -12.97 -0.67 -11.04
N ALA A 30 -12.73 -0.87 -9.75
CA ALA A 30 -11.76 -1.82 -9.22
C ALA A 30 -12.13 -3.30 -9.48
N VAL A 31 -13.39 -3.58 -9.83
CA VAL A 31 -13.91 -4.94 -10.09
C VAL A 31 -14.41 -5.12 -11.53
N ALA A 32 -14.17 -4.16 -12.42
CA ALA A 32 -14.69 -4.18 -13.78
C ALA A 32 -14.20 -5.40 -14.59
N ASP A 33 -12.98 -5.85 -14.34
CA ASP A 33 -12.34 -7.00 -14.97
C ASP A 33 -11.88 -8.08 -14.00
N ALA A 34 -12.30 -7.99 -12.73
CA ALA A 34 -11.87 -8.90 -11.67
C ALA A 34 -12.56 -10.26 -11.76
N LYS A 35 -11.85 -11.29 -11.28
CA LYS A 35 -12.32 -12.67 -11.14
C LYS A 35 -12.16 -13.14 -9.71
N VAL A 36 -12.90 -14.18 -9.35
CA VAL A 36 -12.65 -14.91 -8.10
C VAL A 36 -11.23 -15.49 -8.15
N GLY A 37 -10.48 -15.29 -7.06
CA GLY A 37 -9.07 -15.64 -6.95
C GLY A 37 -8.10 -14.48 -7.23
N ASP A 38 -8.57 -13.39 -7.84
CA ASP A 38 -7.73 -12.22 -8.05
C ASP A 38 -7.40 -11.52 -6.73
N SER A 39 -6.24 -10.88 -6.68
CA SER A 39 -5.85 -10.01 -5.57
C SER A 39 -6.40 -8.59 -5.79
N LEU A 40 -6.75 -7.89 -4.72
CA LEU A 40 -7.12 -6.48 -4.74
C LEU A 40 -6.55 -5.81 -3.48
N SER A 41 -5.94 -4.64 -3.63
CA SER A 41 -5.52 -3.83 -2.48
C SER A 41 -6.73 -3.11 -1.92
N VAL A 42 -7.01 -3.32 -0.64
CA VAL A 42 -8.11 -2.70 0.10
C VAL A 42 -7.52 -1.97 1.29
N ALA A 43 -7.52 -0.64 1.24
CA ALA A 43 -6.85 0.19 2.23
C ALA A 43 -5.37 -0.20 2.42
N GLY A 44 -4.69 -0.62 1.35
CA GLY A 44 -3.30 -1.09 1.41
C GLY A 44 -3.12 -2.53 1.87
N CYS A 45 -4.20 -3.27 2.16
CA CYS A 45 -4.13 -4.70 2.46
C CYS A 45 -4.50 -5.51 1.22
N CYS A 46 -3.59 -6.37 0.77
CA CYS A 46 -3.81 -7.31 -0.33
C CYS A 46 -4.80 -8.39 0.12
N LEU A 47 -5.99 -8.39 -0.48
CA LEU A 47 -7.04 -9.37 -0.21
C LEU A 47 -7.38 -10.16 -1.48
N THR A 48 -7.74 -11.44 -1.30
CA THR A 48 -8.21 -12.28 -2.40
C THR A 48 -9.72 -12.18 -2.54
N ILE A 49 -10.19 -11.95 -3.76
CA ILE A 49 -11.61 -11.96 -4.09
C ILE A 49 -12.15 -13.38 -4.00
N THR A 50 -13.09 -13.60 -3.08
CA THR A 50 -13.76 -14.89 -2.87
C THR A 50 -15.11 -14.99 -3.57
N ALA A 51 -15.76 -13.86 -3.82
CA ALA A 51 -17.00 -13.77 -4.59
C ALA A 51 -17.16 -12.37 -5.19
N LEU A 52 -17.84 -12.30 -6.34
CA LEU A 52 -18.24 -11.05 -6.99
C LEU A 52 -19.73 -10.82 -6.76
N GLU A 53 -20.10 -9.58 -6.50
CA GLU A 53 -21.50 -9.19 -6.25
C GLU A 53 -22.08 -8.52 -7.48
N ARG A 54 -23.19 -9.03 -8.01
CA ARG A 54 -23.84 -8.49 -9.20
C ARG A 54 -25.14 -7.78 -8.85
N ALA A 55 -25.49 -6.77 -9.63
CA ALA A 55 -26.84 -6.19 -9.57
C ALA A 55 -27.86 -7.23 -10.07
N GLY A 56 -29.03 -7.36 -9.44
CA GLY A 56 -30.14 -8.14 -10.00
C GLY A 56 -30.01 -9.68 -10.04
N GLY A 57 -28.86 -10.26 -9.66
CA GLY A 57 -28.71 -11.70 -9.42
C GLY A 57 -28.55 -12.59 -10.65
N ASP A 58 -28.42 -12.02 -11.85
CA ASP A 58 -28.07 -12.76 -13.07
C ASP A 58 -26.58 -12.58 -13.45
N ASP A 59 -26.04 -13.53 -14.22
CA ASP A 59 -24.62 -13.56 -14.62
C ASP A 59 -24.24 -12.54 -15.70
N THR A 60 -25.22 -11.91 -16.34
CA THR A 60 -25.03 -10.87 -17.35
C THR A 60 -24.98 -9.47 -16.74
N ALA A 61 -25.45 -9.32 -15.50
CA ALA A 61 -25.49 -8.05 -14.82
C ALA A 61 -24.11 -7.57 -14.36
N ALA A 62 -23.94 -6.25 -14.29
CA ALA A 62 -22.69 -5.62 -13.90
C ALA A 62 -22.29 -6.01 -12.46
N VAL A 63 -20.98 -6.24 -12.27
CA VAL A 63 -20.40 -6.40 -10.94
C VAL A 63 -20.43 -5.05 -10.23
N THR A 64 -20.86 -5.07 -8.96
CA THR A 64 -21.07 -3.89 -8.11
C THR A 64 -20.31 -3.97 -6.79
N GLY A 65 -19.47 -4.98 -6.64
CA GLY A 65 -18.68 -5.20 -5.44
C GLY A 65 -18.09 -6.59 -5.40
N PHE A 66 -17.42 -6.88 -4.29
CA PHE A 66 -16.81 -8.17 -4.03
C PHE A 66 -16.85 -8.52 -2.54
N ARG A 67 -16.60 -9.80 -2.26
CA ARG A 67 -16.36 -10.33 -0.93
C ARG A 67 -14.94 -10.88 -0.84
N ALA A 68 -14.26 -10.60 0.26
CA ALA A 68 -13.01 -11.23 0.62
C ALA A 68 -13.12 -11.92 1.99
N ASP A 69 -12.45 -13.06 2.13
CA ASP A 69 -12.22 -13.70 3.42
C ASP A 69 -10.91 -13.20 4.02
N LEU A 70 -10.91 -12.96 5.32
CA LEU A 70 -9.77 -12.43 6.07
C LEU A 70 -9.45 -13.37 7.22
N MET A 71 -8.16 -13.43 7.54
CA MET A 71 -7.74 -13.98 8.82
C MET A 71 -8.19 -13.01 9.92
N GLY A 72 -8.58 -13.53 11.09
CA GLY A 72 -8.87 -12.68 12.25
C GLY A 72 -7.67 -11.79 12.64
N GLN A 73 -6.44 -12.28 12.40
CA GLN A 73 -5.22 -11.50 12.58
C GLN A 73 -5.14 -10.29 11.63
N THR A 74 -5.65 -10.39 10.39
CA THR A 74 -5.69 -9.25 9.46
C THR A 74 -6.58 -8.14 10.02
N LEU A 75 -7.76 -8.48 10.53
CA LEU A 75 -8.63 -7.49 11.17
C LEU A 75 -7.99 -6.87 12.41
N ALA A 76 -7.26 -7.66 13.21
CA ALA A 76 -6.61 -7.16 14.42
C ALA A 76 -5.40 -6.26 14.14
N ARG A 77 -4.71 -6.45 13.01
CA ARG A 77 -3.45 -5.78 12.67
C ARG A 77 -3.56 -4.69 11.62
N THR A 78 -4.77 -4.39 11.15
CA THR A 78 -5.03 -3.36 10.14
C THR A 78 -6.20 -2.48 10.57
N SER A 79 -6.34 -1.31 9.95
CA SER A 79 -7.49 -0.41 10.08
C SER A 79 -8.81 -1.07 9.62
N LEU A 80 -8.76 -2.20 8.89
CA LEU A 80 -9.95 -2.91 8.42
C LEU A 80 -10.82 -3.42 9.59
N GLY A 81 -10.24 -3.71 10.75
CA GLY A 81 -10.98 -4.07 11.96
C GLY A 81 -11.90 -2.95 12.48
N ASP A 82 -11.58 -1.70 12.15
CA ASP A 82 -12.34 -0.52 12.59
C ASP A 82 -13.40 -0.10 11.57
N ARG A 83 -13.39 -0.70 10.37
CA ARG A 83 -14.34 -0.35 9.31
C ARG A 83 -15.75 -0.83 9.64
N ARG A 84 -16.75 -0.03 9.25
CA ARG A 84 -18.18 -0.29 9.43
C ARG A 84 -18.91 -0.04 8.10
N PRO A 85 -20.14 -0.56 7.93
CA PRO A 85 -20.95 -0.24 6.77
C PRO A 85 -21.01 1.27 6.50
N GLY A 86 -20.83 1.68 5.25
CA GLY A 86 -20.78 3.08 4.82
C GLY A 86 -19.39 3.74 4.88
N HIS A 87 -18.40 3.11 5.51
CA HIS A 87 -17.03 3.66 5.49
C HIS A 87 -16.40 3.52 4.10
N GLY A 88 -15.67 4.54 3.66
CA GLY A 88 -14.86 4.49 2.45
C GLY A 88 -13.60 3.64 2.63
N VAL A 89 -13.15 2.97 1.56
CA VAL A 89 -11.86 2.26 1.50
C VAL A 89 -11.18 2.52 0.16
N ASN A 90 -9.87 2.79 0.18
CA ASN A 90 -9.08 2.94 -1.05
C ASN A 90 -8.92 1.56 -1.73
N LEU A 91 -9.13 1.51 -3.04
CA LEU A 91 -9.00 0.30 -3.86
C LEU A 91 -7.97 0.49 -4.98
N GLU A 92 -7.14 -0.52 -5.19
CA GLU A 92 -6.19 -0.59 -6.29
C GLU A 92 -6.08 -2.04 -6.81
N ARG A 93 -6.11 -2.19 -8.13
CA ARG A 93 -5.92 -3.46 -8.83
C ARG A 93 -4.45 -3.84 -8.88
N PRO A 94 -4.13 -5.13 -8.96
CA PRO A 94 -2.76 -5.58 -9.07
C PRO A 94 -2.15 -5.05 -10.37
N LEU A 95 -0.91 -4.57 -10.28
CA LEU A 95 -0.16 -4.03 -11.39
C LEU A 95 0.01 -5.10 -12.49
N ARG A 96 -0.35 -4.78 -13.74
CA ARG A 96 -0.04 -5.64 -14.88
C ARG A 96 1.41 -5.41 -15.31
N ALA A 97 2.04 -6.43 -15.90
CA ALA A 97 3.45 -6.35 -16.32
C ALA A 97 3.79 -5.22 -17.31
N HIS A 98 2.79 -4.72 -18.06
CA HIS A 98 2.95 -3.66 -19.06
C HIS A 98 2.48 -2.28 -18.57
N ASP A 99 1.99 -2.19 -17.33
CA ASP A 99 1.50 -0.94 -16.77
C ASP A 99 2.65 -0.08 -16.23
N ARG A 100 2.35 1.20 -16.02
CA ARG A 100 3.29 2.14 -15.40
C ARG A 100 3.34 1.95 -13.89
N LEU A 101 4.54 1.91 -13.32
CA LEU A 101 4.74 2.04 -11.89
C LEU A 101 4.63 3.53 -11.50
N GLY A 102 3.40 4.01 -11.28
CA GLY A 102 3.15 5.44 -11.03
C GLY A 102 3.57 5.94 -9.64
N GLY A 103 3.56 5.05 -8.64
CA GLY A 103 4.09 5.30 -7.30
C GLY A 103 5.39 4.53 -7.06
N HIS A 104 5.38 3.60 -6.11
CA HIS A 104 6.52 2.72 -5.80
C HIS A 104 6.07 1.26 -5.70
N LEU A 105 6.98 0.33 -5.40
CA LEU A 105 6.62 -1.08 -5.24
C LEU A 105 5.84 -1.30 -3.94
N VAL A 106 4.54 -1.55 -4.07
CA VAL A 106 3.64 -1.84 -2.95
C VAL A 106 3.27 -3.32 -2.97
N GLN A 107 3.43 -4.01 -1.85
CA GLN A 107 3.07 -5.41 -1.71
C GLN A 107 1.59 -5.58 -1.35
N GLY A 108 1.03 -4.62 -0.61
CA GLY A 108 -0.26 -4.76 0.07
C GLY A 108 -0.12 -5.53 1.39
N HIS A 109 1.05 -5.46 2.01
CA HIS A 109 1.40 -6.14 3.25
C HIS A 109 1.58 -5.11 4.36
N VAL A 110 0.47 -4.73 4.97
CA VAL A 110 0.46 -3.75 6.08
C VAL A 110 1.39 -4.22 7.20
N ASP A 111 2.37 -3.39 7.53
CA ASP A 111 3.37 -3.68 8.56
C ASP A 111 2.88 -3.25 9.94
N ALA A 112 2.21 -2.11 10.00
CA ALA A 112 1.73 -1.51 11.22
C ALA A 112 0.49 -0.65 10.98
N VAL A 113 -0.15 -0.22 12.06
CA VAL A 113 -1.18 0.81 12.04
C VAL A 113 -0.61 2.04 12.71
N ALA A 114 -0.63 3.17 12.00
CA ALA A 114 -0.30 4.47 12.53
C ALA A 114 -1.59 5.21 12.94
N GLU A 115 -1.46 6.17 13.85
CA GLU A 115 -2.54 7.04 14.28
C GLU A 115 -2.27 8.46 13.78
N VAL A 116 -3.27 9.13 13.21
CA VAL A 116 -3.17 10.52 12.79
C VAL A 116 -3.06 11.42 14.03
N ALA A 117 -1.89 12.01 14.23
CA ALA A 117 -1.59 12.86 15.38
C ALA A 117 -1.96 14.33 15.15
N ALA A 118 -1.78 14.83 13.93
CA ALA A 118 -2.12 16.21 13.58
C ALA A 118 -2.40 16.37 12.07
N LEU A 119 -3.20 17.37 11.74
CA LEU A 119 -3.53 17.79 10.39
C LEU A 119 -3.27 19.30 10.27
N GLU A 120 -2.31 19.68 9.44
CA GLU A 120 -1.95 21.09 9.23
C GLU A 120 -2.35 21.49 7.82
N ALA A 121 -3.42 22.29 7.72
CA ALA A 121 -3.88 22.81 6.46
C ALA A 121 -2.98 23.95 5.99
N HIS A 122 -2.38 23.79 4.81
CA HIS A 122 -1.73 24.87 4.07
C HIS A 122 -2.61 25.28 2.88
N ARG A 123 -2.21 26.35 2.18
CA ARG A 123 -2.98 26.88 1.05
C ARG A 123 -3.15 25.87 -0.09
N GLU A 124 -2.15 25.03 -0.32
CA GLU A 124 -2.09 24.16 -1.51
C GLU A 124 -1.90 22.67 -1.19
N TRP A 125 -1.73 22.30 0.08
CA TRP A 125 -1.64 20.92 0.55
C TRP A 125 -2.04 20.83 2.02
N THR A 126 -2.25 19.61 2.50
CA THR A 126 -2.45 19.31 3.93
C THR A 126 -1.29 18.46 4.39
N MET A 127 -0.58 18.89 5.44
CA MET A 127 0.41 18.04 6.09
C MET A 127 -0.32 17.12 7.08
N VAL A 128 -0.06 15.83 6.99
CA VAL A 128 -0.63 14.82 7.89
C VAL A 128 0.51 14.22 8.71
N TRP A 129 0.45 14.43 10.02
CA TRP A 129 1.36 13.83 10.98
C TRP A 129 0.77 12.56 11.52
N CYS A 130 1.55 11.49 11.48
CA CYS A 130 1.16 10.17 11.95
C CYS A 130 2.16 9.66 12.99
N SER A 131 1.69 8.88 13.96
CA SER A 131 2.57 8.14 14.86
C SER A 131 3.45 7.16 14.06
N LEU A 132 4.69 6.95 14.53
CA LEU A 132 5.65 6.06 13.90
C LEU A 132 5.95 4.87 14.84
N PRO A 133 5.34 3.70 14.61
CA PRO A 133 5.59 2.53 15.45
C PRO A 133 7.06 2.06 15.38
N ASP A 134 7.65 1.78 16.55
CA ASP A 134 9.08 1.39 16.67
C ASP A 134 9.46 0.19 15.79
N CYS A 135 8.54 -0.75 15.60
CA CYS A 135 8.78 -1.95 14.80
C CYS A 135 9.10 -1.66 13.33
N VAL A 136 8.70 -0.48 12.82
CA VAL A 136 8.92 -0.05 11.43
C VAL A 136 9.73 1.25 11.30
N ALA A 137 10.00 1.94 12.41
CA ALA A 137 10.63 3.26 12.41
C ALA A 137 11.92 3.35 11.57
N ARG A 138 12.78 2.33 11.65
CA ARG A 138 14.06 2.24 10.92
C ARG A 138 13.94 2.18 9.39
N TYR A 139 12.73 1.97 8.87
CA TYR A 139 12.45 1.91 7.43
C TYR A 139 11.86 3.20 6.87
N VAL A 140 11.52 4.16 7.74
CA VAL A 140 10.94 5.44 7.34
C VAL A 140 12.04 6.48 7.33
N VAL A 141 12.30 7.04 6.14
CA VAL A 141 13.32 8.07 5.93
C VAL A 141 12.68 9.27 5.25
N ALA A 142 13.17 10.48 5.56
CA ALA A 142 12.73 11.68 4.87
C ALA A 142 12.99 11.55 3.35
N GLN A 143 12.06 12.07 2.55
CA GLN A 143 12.03 11.93 1.09
C GLN A 143 11.95 10.47 0.57
N GLY A 144 11.81 9.48 1.47
CA GLY A 144 11.52 8.10 1.11
C GLY A 144 10.05 7.89 0.75
N SER A 145 9.73 6.67 0.32
CA SER A 145 8.36 6.25 0.00
C SER A 145 7.78 5.37 1.11
N LEU A 146 6.47 5.50 1.30
CA LEU A 146 5.66 4.57 2.11
C LEU A 146 4.21 4.62 1.60
N THR A 147 3.35 3.77 2.14
CA THR A 147 1.91 3.92 1.95
C THR A 147 1.15 4.23 3.23
N LEU A 148 0.13 5.07 3.10
CA LEU A 148 -0.95 5.20 4.08
C LEU A 148 -2.27 4.78 3.45
N GLU A 149 -2.95 3.79 4.03
CA GLU A 149 -4.19 3.20 3.46
C GLU A 149 -4.02 2.78 1.99
N GLY A 150 -2.82 2.31 1.63
CA GLY A 150 -2.46 1.92 0.27
C GLY A 150 -2.10 3.08 -0.66
N VAL A 151 -2.16 4.34 -0.23
CA VAL A 151 -1.76 5.50 -1.04
C VAL A 151 -0.25 5.67 -0.96
N SER A 152 0.45 5.59 -2.09
CA SER A 152 1.88 5.89 -2.21
C SER A 152 2.14 7.37 -1.94
N LEU A 153 3.02 7.66 -0.98
CA LEU A 153 3.32 9.00 -0.53
C LEU A 153 4.83 9.18 -0.31
N THR A 154 5.29 10.42 -0.44
CA THR A 154 6.64 10.83 -0.04
C THR A 154 6.64 11.30 1.40
N VAL A 155 7.57 10.80 2.20
CA VAL A 155 7.78 11.24 3.57
C VAL A 155 8.33 12.67 3.56
N ALA A 156 7.58 13.61 4.12
CA ALA A 156 7.96 15.01 4.19
C ALA A 156 8.92 15.28 5.35
N ALA A 157 8.67 14.65 6.50
CA ALA A 157 9.48 14.79 7.72
C ALA A 157 9.46 13.50 8.55
N VAL A 158 10.50 13.29 9.33
CA VAL A 158 10.60 12.22 10.33
C VAL A 158 11.12 12.84 11.62
N GLU A 159 10.41 12.60 12.71
CA GLU A 159 10.74 13.06 14.07
C GLU A 159 10.68 11.88 15.04
N PRO A 160 11.18 12.03 16.28
CA PRO A 160 11.08 10.97 17.27
C PRO A 160 9.62 10.53 17.51
N GLY A 161 9.28 9.32 17.07
CA GLY A 161 7.95 8.71 17.27
C GLY A 161 6.86 9.18 16.30
N CYS A 162 7.17 10.02 15.30
CA CYS A 162 6.20 10.43 14.28
C CYS A 162 6.84 10.72 12.93
N PHE A 163 6.01 10.76 11.89
CA PHE A 163 6.41 11.18 10.54
C PHE A 163 5.29 12.00 9.90
N ALA A 164 5.64 12.75 8.86
CA ALA A 164 4.69 13.57 8.11
C ALA A 164 4.68 13.21 6.63
N VAL A 165 3.51 13.36 6.02
CA VAL A 165 3.31 13.28 4.56
C VAL A 165 2.48 14.48 4.09
N GLY A 166 2.77 14.96 2.88
CA GLY A 166 2.01 16.03 2.25
C GLY A 166 0.92 15.47 1.34
N LEU A 167 -0.33 15.90 1.52
CA LEU A 167 -1.44 15.55 0.63
C LEU A 167 -1.78 16.70 -0.30
N ILE A 168 -1.54 16.51 -1.59
CA ILE A 168 -1.96 17.47 -2.63
C ILE A 168 -3.48 17.41 -2.84
N PRO A 169 -4.11 18.45 -3.43
CA PRO A 169 -5.57 18.53 -3.54
C PRO A 169 -6.17 17.40 -4.37
N HIS A 170 -5.44 16.86 -5.36
CA HIS A 170 -5.90 15.71 -6.12
C HIS A 170 -6.05 14.48 -5.23
N THR A 171 -4.99 14.09 -4.52
CA THR A 171 -4.99 12.93 -3.60
C THR A 171 -6.07 13.05 -2.53
N GLN A 172 -6.27 14.24 -1.97
CA GLN A 172 -7.34 14.48 -0.99
C GLN A 172 -8.73 14.22 -1.58
N ARG A 173 -8.98 14.56 -2.85
CA ARG A 173 -10.28 14.35 -3.50
C ARG A 173 -10.56 12.91 -3.89
N VAL A 174 -9.53 12.17 -4.31
CA VAL A 174 -9.70 10.84 -4.93
C VAL A 174 -9.38 9.68 -3.99
N THR A 175 -9.04 9.97 -2.73
CA THR A 175 -8.74 8.96 -1.72
C THR A 175 -9.45 9.25 -0.41
N THR A 176 -9.53 8.26 0.46
CA THR A 176 -10.04 8.40 1.84
C THR A 176 -9.17 9.31 2.72
N LEU A 177 -7.95 9.66 2.30
CA LEU A 177 -7.06 10.49 3.09
C LEU A 177 -7.54 11.95 3.22
N GLY A 178 -8.40 12.43 2.31
CA GLY A 178 -8.96 13.77 2.38
C GLY A 178 -10.00 13.97 3.49
N SER A 179 -10.49 12.88 4.10
CA SER A 179 -11.49 12.91 5.17
C SER A 179 -10.93 12.47 6.52
N LEU A 180 -9.61 12.40 6.66
CA LEU A 180 -8.98 12.01 7.93
C LEU A 180 -9.27 13.03 9.03
N ALA A 181 -9.38 12.52 10.25
CA ALA A 181 -9.40 13.28 11.49
C ALA A 181 -8.26 12.84 12.42
N VAL A 182 -7.90 13.71 13.37
CA VAL A 182 -6.97 13.34 14.45
C VAL A 182 -7.54 12.16 15.25
N GLY A 183 -6.70 11.17 15.54
CA GLY A 183 -7.07 9.90 16.16
C GLY A 183 -7.46 8.80 15.18
N ASP A 184 -7.60 9.09 13.88
CA ASP A 184 -7.86 8.05 12.89
C ASP A 184 -6.70 7.07 12.79
N ARG A 185 -7.04 5.78 12.69
CA ARG A 185 -6.09 4.69 12.50
C ARG A 185 -5.93 4.40 11.01
N VAL A 186 -4.68 4.41 10.53
CA VAL A 186 -4.33 4.21 9.12
C VAL A 186 -3.33 3.06 8.94
N ASN A 187 -3.56 2.22 7.94
CA ASN A 187 -2.62 1.18 7.54
C ASN A 187 -1.33 1.80 7.02
N LEU A 188 -0.20 1.33 7.55
CA LEU A 188 1.14 1.72 7.13
C LEU A 188 1.87 0.51 6.55
N GLU A 189 2.32 0.64 5.30
CA GLU A 189 3.30 -0.25 4.67
C GLU A 189 4.54 0.58 4.33
N VAL A 190 5.70 0.15 4.81
CA VAL A 190 6.99 0.78 4.48
C VAL A 190 7.59 0.16 3.23
N ASP A 191 8.48 0.89 2.54
CA ASP A 191 9.11 0.43 1.32
C ASP A 191 9.83 -0.93 1.52
N VAL A 192 9.42 -1.93 0.75
CA VAL A 192 9.99 -3.28 0.79
C VAL A 192 11.49 -3.29 0.49
N VAL A 193 11.99 -2.32 -0.29
CA VAL A 193 13.41 -2.18 -0.60
C VAL A 193 14.22 -1.97 0.69
N ALA A 194 13.72 -1.15 1.63
CA ALA A 194 14.39 -0.91 2.90
C ALA A 194 14.56 -2.20 3.73
N LYS A 195 13.54 -3.07 3.73
CA LYS A 195 13.57 -4.37 4.43
C LYS A 195 14.60 -5.32 3.81
N HIS A 196 14.68 -5.37 2.48
CA HIS A 196 15.67 -6.18 1.78
C HIS A 196 17.10 -5.68 2.00
N VAL A 197 17.31 -4.36 1.96
CA VAL A 197 18.61 -3.74 2.26
C VAL A 197 19.06 -4.08 3.68
N GLU A 198 18.18 -3.93 4.67
CA GLU A 198 18.49 -4.34 6.05
C GLU A 198 18.90 -5.81 6.13
N ARG A 199 18.11 -6.72 5.52
CA ARG A 199 18.40 -8.15 5.55
C ARG A 199 19.75 -8.49 4.93
N LEU A 200 20.12 -7.82 3.84
CA LEU A 200 21.41 -8.01 3.17
C LEU A 200 22.57 -7.52 4.05
N LEU A 201 22.44 -6.34 4.66
CA LEU A 201 23.46 -5.78 5.56
C LEU A 201 23.63 -6.66 6.82
N ALA A 202 22.54 -7.13 7.42
CA ALA A 202 22.58 -8.01 8.58
C ALA A 202 23.13 -9.41 8.25
N GLY A 203 22.98 -9.87 7.01
CA GLY A 203 23.49 -11.15 6.55
C GLY A 203 25.00 -11.17 6.30
N GLY A 204 25.67 -10.01 6.26
CA GLY A 204 27.11 -9.90 5.98
C GLY A 204 27.54 -10.60 4.68
N ALA A 205 26.62 -10.75 3.72
CA ALA A 205 26.81 -11.66 2.60
C ALA A 205 27.93 -11.16 1.69
N ALA A 206 29.00 -11.95 1.57
CA ALA A 206 29.95 -11.79 0.49
C ALA A 206 29.20 -11.91 -0.84
N THR A 207 29.54 -11.05 -1.80
CA THR A 207 28.99 -11.13 -3.15
C THR A 207 29.15 -12.54 -3.71
N PRO A 208 28.10 -13.17 -4.29
CA PRO A 208 28.23 -14.47 -4.94
C PRO A 208 29.02 -14.36 -6.25
N TYR A 209 29.29 -13.15 -6.73
CA TYR A 209 30.27 -12.90 -7.78
C TYR A 209 31.66 -12.99 -7.16
N ALA A 210 32.20 -14.20 -7.08
CA ALA A 210 33.63 -14.37 -7.06
C ALA A 210 34.15 -13.89 -8.42
N ASP A 211 35.18 -13.05 -8.40
CA ASP A 211 36.03 -12.86 -9.56
C ASP A 211 36.45 -14.25 -10.10
N PRO A 212 36.32 -14.52 -11.40
CA PRO A 212 36.74 -15.80 -11.94
C PRO A 212 38.21 -16.03 -11.58
N PRO A 213 38.61 -17.23 -11.12
CA PRO A 213 39.98 -17.50 -10.73
C PRO A 213 40.93 -17.17 -11.90
N GLY A 214 41.75 -16.13 -11.72
CA GLY A 214 42.67 -15.62 -12.74
C GLY A 214 42.49 -14.16 -13.15
N SER A 215 41.49 -13.42 -12.66
CA SER A 215 41.40 -11.96 -12.87
C SER A 215 42.36 -11.20 -11.95
N THR A 216 43.66 -11.32 -12.19
CA THR A 216 44.59 -10.27 -11.78
C THR A 216 44.20 -9.00 -12.52
N GLY A 217 43.95 -7.92 -11.77
CA GLY A 217 43.45 -6.63 -12.27
C GLY A 217 43.96 -6.29 -13.66
N ARG A 218 43.06 -6.34 -14.65
CA ARG A 218 43.23 -5.57 -15.88
C ARG A 218 42.59 -4.22 -15.61
N GLU A 219 43.40 -3.17 -15.63
CA GLU A 219 42.90 -1.82 -15.84
C GLU A 219 41.94 -1.87 -17.03
N VAL A 220 40.69 -1.47 -16.76
CA VAL A 220 39.70 -1.32 -17.81
C VAL A 220 40.19 -0.19 -18.70
N SER A 221 40.68 -0.54 -19.89
CA SER A 221 41.00 0.44 -20.93
C SER A 221 39.77 1.31 -21.19
N THR A 222 39.97 2.63 -21.11
CA THR A 222 38.93 3.64 -21.39
C THR A 222 38.76 3.94 -22.88
N ASP A 223 39.49 3.25 -23.76
CA ASP A 223 39.36 3.46 -25.21
C ASP A 223 38.18 2.66 -25.77
N TRP A 224 36.99 3.26 -25.66
CA TRP A 224 35.84 2.91 -26.48
C TRP A 224 35.84 3.76 -27.74
N ASP A 225 36.71 3.42 -28.70
CA ASP A 225 36.50 3.86 -30.08
C ASP A 225 35.34 3.06 -30.67
N VAL A 226 34.20 3.75 -30.82
CA VAL A 226 32.99 3.23 -31.45
C VAL A 226 33.09 3.52 -32.96
N PRO A 227 32.88 2.52 -33.84
CA PRO A 227 32.75 2.75 -35.28
C PRO A 227 31.42 3.41 -35.68
#